data_AF-A0A3P7KH13-F1
#
_entry.id   AF-A0A3P7KH13-F1
#
_cell.length_a   1.000
_cell.length_b   1.000
_cell.length_c   1.000
_cell.angle_alpha   90.00
_cell.angle_beta   90.00
_cell.angle_gamma   90.00
#
_symmetry.space_group_name_H-M   'P 1'
#
loop_
_entity.id
_entity.type
_entity.pdbx_description
1 polymer ?
#
loop_
_entity_poly.entity_id
_entity_poly.type
_entity_poly.pdbx_seq_one_letter_code
_entity_poly.pdbx_strand_id
1 'polypeptide(L)'
;MSSHKPQCEFLQISGQILDCRSFDYSLSTCSFSKETAVPVGNGQLKQRNDSTYYEKICVAENVAKDCSPTFTRFPQMVLVGFAEAVADASTFEACFEYCLDSLTTFGFNCSSGMYFFEVKNHQQEAQLNCILNSEDRHTQNELFAEENTDIVDYFEINCQKRKTRPRMRSAKTFCNLPLS
;
A
#
# COMPACT_ATOMS: atom_id res chain seq x y z
N MET A 1 23.29 -22.09 5.76
CA MET A 1 22.60 -20.78 5.74
C MET A 1 22.00 -20.61 4.35
N SER A 2 20.71 -20.92 4.20
CA SER A 2 20.01 -20.79 2.91
C SER A 2 19.43 -19.38 2.84
N SER A 3 20.09 -18.49 2.10
CA SER A 3 19.54 -17.18 1.77
C SER A 3 18.48 -17.38 0.68
N HIS A 4 17.23 -17.60 1.07
CA HIS A 4 16.12 -17.55 0.13
C HIS A 4 15.98 -16.11 -0.36
N LYS A 5 16.44 -15.87 -1.59
CA LYS A 5 16.23 -14.62 -2.31
C LYS A 5 14.72 -14.50 -2.60
N PRO A 6 14.04 -13.42 -2.22
CA PRO A 6 12.59 -13.34 -2.38
C PRO A 6 12.23 -13.41 -3.87
N GLN A 7 11.22 -14.22 -4.22
CA GLN A 7 10.83 -14.47 -5.61
C GLN A 7 10.34 -13.19 -6.33
N CYS A 8 10.05 -12.13 -5.58
CA CYS A 8 9.72 -10.81 -6.10
C CYS A 8 10.94 -10.01 -6.60
N GLU A 9 12.19 -10.44 -6.42
CA GLU A 9 13.34 -9.66 -6.89
C GLU A 9 13.71 -9.90 -8.36
N PHE A 10 13.14 -10.93 -8.98
CA PHE A 10 13.44 -11.29 -10.36
C PHE A 10 12.18 -11.48 -11.18
N LEU A 11 12.29 -11.19 -12.47
CA LEU A 11 11.31 -11.58 -13.48
C LEU A 11 11.95 -12.63 -14.38
N GLN A 12 11.24 -13.72 -14.66
CA GLN A 12 11.69 -14.71 -15.63
C GLN A 12 10.86 -14.59 -16.89
N ILE A 13 11.46 -14.07 -17.97
CA ILE A 13 10.81 -13.97 -19.29
C ILE A 13 11.55 -14.90 -20.25
N SER A 14 10.83 -15.87 -20.81
CA SER A 14 11.37 -16.83 -21.79
C SER A 14 12.66 -17.54 -21.32
N GLY A 15 12.76 -17.85 -20.02
CA GLY A 15 13.93 -18.52 -19.44
C GLY A 15 15.08 -17.61 -19.03
N GLN A 16 15.01 -16.29 -19.31
CA GLN A 16 16.00 -15.32 -18.86
C GLN A 16 15.56 -14.64 -17.57
N ILE A 17 16.50 -14.52 -16.63
CA ILE A 17 16.32 -13.76 -15.39
C ILE A 17 16.58 -12.28 -15.70
N LEU A 18 15.55 -11.47 -15.55
CA LEU A 18 15.61 -10.02 -15.58
C LEU A 18 15.71 -9.52 -14.14
N ASP A 19 16.87 -8.95 -13.83
CA ASP A 19 17.13 -8.17 -12.63
C ASP A 19 16.70 -6.72 -12.93
N CYS A 20 15.39 -6.46 -12.86
CA CYS A 20 14.80 -5.14 -13.06
C CYS A 20 13.86 -4.79 -11.90
N ARG A 21 13.85 -3.51 -11.54
CA ARG A 21 13.01 -2.97 -10.47
C ARG A 21 11.85 -2.12 -11.01
N SER A 22 11.99 -1.61 -12.23
CA SER A 22 10.95 -0.83 -12.91
C SER A 22 10.96 -1.06 -14.42
N PHE A 23 9.89 -0.62 -15.08
CA PHE A 23 9.79 -0.58 -16.53
C PHE A 23 8.86 0.52 -17.03
N ASP A 24 9.15 1.03 -18.21
CA ASP A 24 8.25 1.89 -18.99
C ASP A 24 7.53 1.07 -20.04
N TYR A 25 6.20 1.19 -20.10
CA TYR A 25 5.37 0.57 -21.13
C TYR A 25 4.88 1.61 -22.13
N SER A 26 5.24 1.45 -23.41
CA SER A 26 4.83 2.35 -24.50
C SER A 26 4.66 1.58 -25.81
N LEU A 27 3.55 1.81 -26.52
CA LEU A 27 3.27 1.22 -27.84
C LEU A 27 3.51 -0.30 -27.90
N SER A 28 3.07 -1.02 -26.87
CA SER A 28 3.28 -2.48 -26.72
C SER A 28 4.72 -2.94 -26.52
N THR A 29 5.60 -2.04 -26.08
CA THR A 29 7.01 -2.29 -25.78
C THR A 29 7.31 -2.01 -24.32
N CYS A 30 8.13 -2.84 -23.68
CA CYS A 30 8.62 -2.61 -22.32
C CYS A 30 10.11 -2.25 -22.34
N SER A 31 10.48 -1.15 -21.68
CA SER A 31 11.88 -0.79 -21.42
C SER A 31 12.18 -0.99 -19.94
N PHE A 32 13.07 -1.94 -19.62
CA PHE A 32 13.36 -2.33 -18.24
C PHE A 32 14.51 -1.54 -17.63
N SER A 33 14.43 -1.24 -16.34
CA SER A 33 15.47 -0.56 -15.57
C SER A 33 15.77 -1.29 -14.25
N LYS A 34 17.02 -1.17 -13.80
CA LYS A 34 17.48 -1.63 -12.47
C LYS A 34 17.15 -0.64 -11.36
N GLU A 35 16.82 0.59 -11.72
CA GLU A 35 16.54 1.67 -10.77
C GLU A 35 15.03 1.82 -10.55
N THR A 36 14.65 2.25 -9.36
CA THR A 36 13.31 2.81 -9.05
C THR A 36 13.38 4.33 -9.06
N ALA A 37 12.23 4.97 -9.15
CA ALA A 37 12.07 6.41 -9.05
C ALA A 37 12.37 6.93 -7.64
N VAL A 38 12.78 8.19 -7.57
CA VAL A 38 12.81 8.98 -6.32
C VAL A 38 11.42 8.99 -5.65
N PRO A 39 11.32 9.01 -4.31
CA PRO A 39 12.40 9.15 -3.33
C PRO A 39 13.10 7.84 -2.93
N VAL A 40 12.58 6.68 -3.35
CA VAL A 40 13.13 5.36 -2.96
C VAL A 40 14.39 4.99 -3.74
N GLY A 41 14.44 5.34 -5.03
CA GLY A 41 15.58 5.10 -5.90
C GLY A 41 16.21 6.37 -6.45
N ASN A 42 17.02 6.22 -7.50
CA ASN A 42 17.77 7.32 -8.12
C ASN A 42 17.17 7.75 -9.48
N GLY A 43 16.10 7.10 -9.93
CA GLY A 43 15.44 7.40 -11.19
C GLY A 43 14.68 8.72 -11.11
N GLN A 44 14.95 9.64 -12.03
CA GLN A 44 14.15 10.86 -12.19
C GLN A 44 13.03 10.59 -13.20
N LEU A 45 11.79 10.61 -12.75
CA LEU A 45 10.64 10.46 -13.64
C LEU A 45 10.44 11.73 -14.45
N LYS A 46 10.24 11.54 -15.76
CA LYS A 46 9.84 12.61 -16.68
C LYS A 46 8.47 12.26 -17.24
N GLN A 47 7.53 13.19 -17.10
CA GLN A 47 6.18 12.99 -17.61
C GLN A 47 6.22 12.81 -19.14
N ARG A 48 5.56 11.74 -19.59
CA ARG A 48 5.38 11.38 -20.99
C ARG A 48 3.95 10.93 -21.20
N ASN A 49 3.31 11.44 -22.25
CA ASN A 49 1.90 11.12 -22.53
C ASN A 49 1.72 9.76 -23.22
N ASP A 50 2.80 9.19 -23.73
CA ASP A 50 2.81 7.96 -24.53
C ASP A 50 3.39 6.76 -23.80
N SER A 51 3.70 6.89 -22.51
CA SER A 51 4.26 5.82 -21.69
C SER A 51 3.71 5.80 -20.28
N THR A 52 3.52 4.61 -19.74
CA THR A 52 3.18 4.39 -18.33
C THR A 52 4.38 3.76 -17.62
N TYR A 53 4.77 4.37 -16.50
CA TYR A 53 5.83 3.88 -15.64
C TYR A 53 5.27 2.89 -14.60
N TYR A 54 5.99 1.78 -14.40
CA TYR A 54 5.65 0.76 -13.41
C TYR A 54 6.86 0.41 -12.57
N GLU A 55 6.63 0.18 -11.27
CA GLU A 55 7.62 -0.33 -10.33
C GLU A 55 7.15 -1.63 -9.71
N LYS A 56 8.12 -2.45 -9.30
CA LYS A 56 7.86 -3.66 -8.54
C LYS A 56 8.15 -3.40 -7.07
N ILE A 57 7.17 -3.73 -6.24
CA ILE A 57 7.35 -3.84 -4.79
C ILE A 57 7.21 -5.30 -4.36
N CYS A 58 7.75 -5.60 -3.19
CA CYS A 58 7.72 -6.92 -2.58
C CYS A 58 6.81 -6.88 -1.37
N VAL A 59 5.78 -7.72 -1.37
CA VAL A 59 4.84 -7.87 -0.25
C VAL A 59 4.64 -9.33 0.08
N ALA A 60 4.21 -9.62 1.30
CA ALA A 60 3.93 -10.96 1.77
C ALA A 60 2.76 -11.59 1.00
N GLU A 61 2.97 -12.78 0.44
CA GLU A 61 2.02 -13.48 -0.43
C GLU A 61 0.65 -13.70 0.23
N ASN A 62 0.65 -14.04 1.52
CA ASN A 62 -0.57 -14.27 2.30
C ASN A 62 -1.44 -13.01 2.44
N VAL A 63 -0.83 -11.84 2.37
CA VAL A 63 -1.50 -10.54 2.54
C VAL A 63 -2.07 -10.07 1.20
N ALA A 64 -1.38 -10.31 0.09
CA ALA A 64 -1.79 -9.86 -1.25
C ALA A 64 -2.72 -10.82 -2.02
N LYS A 65 -3.00 -12.02 -1.49
CA LYS A 65 -3.69 -13.11 -2.22
C LYS A 65 -5.06 -12.73 -2.82
N ASP A 66 -5.80 -11.84 -2.18
CA ASP A 66 -7.17 -11.44 -2.59
C ASP A 66 -7.19 -10.09 -3.35
N CYS A 67 -6.03 -9.62 -3.79
CA CYS A 67 -5.85 -8.31 -4.39
C CYS A 67 -5.38 -8.43 -5.84
N SER A 68 -5.69 -7.39 -6.64
CA SER A 68 -5.02 -7.21 -7.93
C SER A 68 -3.51 -7.10 -7.70
N PRO A 69 -2.66 -7.71 -8.56
CA PRO A 69 -1.21 -7.54 -8.48
C PRO A 69 -0.75 -6.13 -8.87
N THR A 70 -1.67 -5.27 -9.31
CA THR A 70 -1.41 -3.89 -9.67
C THR A 70 -2.11 -2.93 -8.72
N PHE A 71 -1.40 -1.88 -8.35
CA PHE A 71 -1.87 -0.78 -7.52
C PHE A 71 -1.49 0.53 -8.20
N THR A 72 -2.13 1.62 -7.77
CA THR A 72 -1.82 2.96 -8.29
C THR A 72 -1.12 3.75 -7.20
N ARG A 73 -0.09 4.50 -7.59
CA ARG A 73 0.68 5.39 -6.72
C ARG A 73 0.73 6.78 -7.34
N PHE A 74 0.55 7.78 -6.51
CA PHE A 74 0.55 9.20 -6.87
C PHE A 74 1.56 9.92 -5.96
N PRO A 75 2.76 10.22 -6.48
CA PRO A 75 3.74 11.01 -5.74
C PRO A 75 3.22 12.41 -5.46
N GLN A 76 3.58 12.97 -4.30
CA GLN A 76 3.20 14.32 -3.86
C GLN A 76 1.68 14.59 -3.85
N MET A 77 0.88 13.56 -3.56
CA MET A 77 -0.56 13.69 -3.39
C MET A 77 -0.99 13.20 -2.01
N VAL A 78 -2.08 13.77 -1.49
CA VAL A 78 -2.70 13.40 -0.21
C VAL A 78 -4.22 13.34 -0.34
N LEU A 79 -4.86 12.59 0.56
CA LEU A 79 -6.31 12.56 0.74
C LEU A 79 -6.67 13.07 2.13
N VAL A 80 -7.41 14.18 2.21
CA VAL A 80 -7.69 14.87 3.48
C VAL A 80 -9.00 14.37 4.11
N GLY A 81 -8.95 14.03 5.41
CA GLY A 81 -10.14 13.86 6.25
C GLY A 81 -10.71 12.45 6.39
N PHE A 82 -10.09 11.42 5.80
CA PHE A 82 -10.59 10.03 5.81
C PHE A 82 -9.64 9.02 6.45
N ALA A 83 -8.71 9.51 7.28
CA ALA A 83 -7.80 8.67 8.03
C ALA A 83 -8.57 7.87 9.10
N GLU A 84 -8.53 6.55 8.99
CA GLU A 84 -9.13 5.63 9.97
C GLU A 84 -8.10 5.10 10.95
N ALA A 85 -6.86 4.94 10.49
CA ALA A 85 -5.74 4.50 11.31
C ALA A 85 -4.45 5.21 10.90
N VAL A 86 -3.57 5.37 11.88
CA VAL A 86 -2.22 5.88 11.67
C VAL A 86 -1.24 4.94 12.37
N ALA A 87 -0.17 4.58 11.66
CA ALA A 87 0.86 3.66 12.12
C ALA A 87 2.25 4.21 11.80
N ASP A 88 3.25 3.62 12.45
CA ASP A 88 4.67 3.82 12.13
C ASP A 88 5.12 2.65 11.24
N ALA A 89 5.57 2.97 10.03
CA ALA A 89 6.04 2.01 9.04
C ALA A 89 7.49 2.34 8.64
N SER A 90 8.37 1.35 8.76
CA SER A 90 9.79 1.52 8.43
C SER A 90 10.06 1.67 6.93
N THR A 91 9.14 1.21 6.07
CA THR A 91 9.22 1.36 4.61
C THR A 91 7.84 1.60 4.00
N PHE A 92 7.82 2.03 2.73
CA PHE A 92 6.59 2.14 1.95
C PHE A 92 5.86 0.80 1.86
N GLU A 93 6.57 -0.30 1.62
CA GLU A 93 6.00 -1.64 1.51
C GLU A 93 5.34 -2.08 2.83
N ALA A 94 5.94 -1.76 3.98
CA ALA A 94 5.33 -2.03 5.27
C ALA A 94 4.01 -1.25 5.44
N CYS A 95 3.97 0.03 5.04
CA CYS A 95 2.73 0.81 5.07
C CYS A 95 1.67 0.25 4.11
N PHE A 96 2.09 -0.18 2.92
CA PHE A 96 1.22 -0.82 1.94
C PHE A 96 0.62 -2.13 2.49
N GLU A 97 1.44 -2.98 3.13
CA GLU A 97 0.98 -4.20 3.79
C GLU A 97 0.00 -3.94 4.93
N TYR A 98 0.19 -2.86 5.70
CA TYR A 98 -0.78 -2.45 6.72
C TYR A 98 -2.14 -2.11 6.13
N CYS A 99 -2.18 -1.49 4.95
CA CYS A 99 -3.45 -1.25 4.24
C CYS A 99 -4.07 -2.59 3.77
N LEU A 100 -3.27 -3.50 3.20
CA LEU A 100 -3.75 -4.80 2.73
C LEU A 100 -4.32 -5.68 3.86
N ASP A 101 -3.70 -5.68 5.05
CA ASP A 101 -4.16 -6.45 6.22
C ASP A 101 -5.04 -5.64 7.19
N SER A 102 -5.45 -4.43 6.79
CA SER A 102 -6.13 -3.45 7.65
C SER A 102 -7.37 -4.00 8.36
N LEU A 103 -8.11 -4.90 7.73
CA LEU A 103 -9.29 -5.49 8.35
C LEU A 103 -8.93 -6.35 9.56
N THR A 104 -7.82 -7.08 9.47
CA THR A 104 -7.33 -7.94 10.56
C THR A 104 -6.68 -7.10 11.65
N THR A 105 -5.84 -6.14 11.26
CA THR A 105 -4.99 -5.38 12.18
C THR A 105 -5.74 -4.22 12.85
N PHE A 106 -6.55 -3.47 12.09
CA PHE A 106 -7.20 -2.23 12.54
C PHE A 106 -8.74 -2.32 12.55
N GLY A 107 -9.33 -3.34 11.92
CA GLY A 107 -10.78 -3.58 11.97
C GLY A 107 -11.61 -2.84 10.92
N PHE A 108 -10.98 -2.28 9.89
CA PHE A 108 -11.66 -1.63 8.76
C PHE A 108 -11.08 -2.09 7.42
N ASN A 109 -11.80 -1.92 6.32
CA ASN A 109 -11.26 -2.19 4.99
C ASN A 109 -10.60 -0.90 4.47
N CYS A 110 -9.27 -0.88 4.41
CA CYS A 110 -8.52 0.20 3.76
C CYS A 110 -8.80 0.21 2.25
N SER A 111 -8.89 1.41 1.68
CA SER A 111 -9.02 1.67 0.24
C SER A 111 -7.78 2.38 -0.31
N SER A 112 -7.20 3.29 0.48
CA SER A 112 -6.01 4.04 0.12
C SER A 112 -5.14 4.31 1.34
N GLY A 113 -3.88 4.67 1.10
CA GLY A 113 -2.97 5.10 2.15
C GLY A 113 -1.99 6.17 1.70
N MET A 114 -1.31 6.77 2.66
CA MET A 114 -0.27 7.78 2.45
C MET A 114 0.96 7.39 3.27
N TYR A 115 2.12 7.43 2.64
CA TYR A 115 3.40 7.18 3.30
C TYR A 115 4.30 8.40 3.20
N PHE A 116 4.69 8.94 4.35
CA PHE A 116 5.58 10.10 4.46
C PHE A 116 7.03 9.63 4.67
N PHE A 117 7.93 9.97 3.76
CA PHE A 117 9.32 9.49 3.75
C PHE A 117 10.23 10.22 4.74
N GLU A 118 9.98 11.50 4.94
CA GLU A 118 10.78 12.36 5.80
C GLU A 118 9.89 12.95 6.89
N VAL A 119 9.69 12.22 7.98
CA VAL A 119 9.09 12.83 9.18
C VAL A 119 10.17 13.57 9.94
N LYS A 120 10.41 14.83 9.55
CA LYS A 120 11.29 15.72 10.30
C LYS A 120 10.59 16.14 11.56
N ASN A 121 10.88 15.46 12.69
CA ASN A 121 10.88 16.13 13.99
C ASN A 121 11.83 15.46 14.99
N HIS A 122 12.57 16.32 15.67
CA HIS A 122 13.82 16.07 16.37
C HIS A 122 13.64 15.53 17.80
N GLN A 123 12.46 15.05 18.17
CA GLN A 123 12.13 14.67 19.55
C GLN A 123 11.14 13.51 19.61
N GLN A 124 11.68 12.29 19.70
CA GLN A 124 11.19 11.15 20.50
C GLN A 124 9.67 10.86 20.58
N GLU A 125 8.88 11.19 19.57
CA GLU A 125 7.52 10.69 19.41
C GLU A 125 7.49 9.73 18.21
N ALA A 126 6.83 8.57 18.38
CA ALA A 126 6.70 7.55 17.35
C ALA A 126 6.21 8.19 16.04
N GLN A 127 6.97 8.02 14.96
CA GLN A 127 6.75 8.72 13.71
C GLN A 127 5.56 8.07 13.01
N LEU A 128 4.38 8.65 13.20
CA LEU A 128 3.13 8.23 12.58
C LEU A 128 3.14 8.62 11.08
N ASN A 129 3.94 7.89 10.29
CA ASN A 129 4.24 8.19 8.88
C ASN A 129 3.39 7.41 7.87
N CYS A 130 2.59 6.45 8.34
CA CYS A 130 1.68 5.66 7.52
C CYS A 130 0.22 5.98 7.90
N ILE A 131 -0.48 6.67 7.01
CA ILE A 131 -1.90 7.03 7.20
C ILE A 131 -2.74 6.13 6.31
N LEU A 132 -3.76 5.48 6.87
CA LEU A 132 -4.63 4.52 6.18
C LEU A 132 -6.07 5.05 6.12
N ASN A 133 -6.68 5.02 4.94
CA ASN A 133 -8.00 5.58 4.69
C ASN A 133 -9.02 4.52 4.29
N SER A 134 -10.29 4.73 4.68
CA SER A 134 -11.44 3.92 4.24
C SER A 134 -11.97 4.30 2.85
N GLU A 135 -11.54 5.46 2.33
CA GLU A 135 -11.95 6.06 1.06
C GLU A 135 -10.77 6.26 0.11
N ASP A 136 -11.04 6.65 -1.14
CA ASP A 136 -10.04 6.87 -2.20
C ASP A 136 -10.37 8.11 -3.04
N ARG A 137 -9.52 8.44 -4.03
CA ARG A 137 -9.69 9.64 -4.86
C ARG A 137 -10.95 9.61 -5.72
N HIS A 138 -11.49 8.43 -6.00
CA HIS A 138 -12.70 8.29 -6.82
C HIS A 138 -13.94 8.61 -6.01
N THR A 139 -13.97 8.24 -4.73
CA THR A 139 -15.08 8.57 -3.83
C THR A 139 -14.96 9.99 -3.27
N GLN A 140 -13.75 10.52 -3.10
CA GLN A 140 -13.48 11.80 -2.44
C GLN A 140 -12.58 12.74 -3.27
N ASN A 141 -12.92 12.91 -4.56
CA ASN A 141 -12.11 13.66 -5.52
C ASN A 141 -11.84 15.13 -5.12
N GLU A 142 -12.79 15.78 -4.44
CA GLU A 142 -12.64 17.19 -4.00
C GLU A 142 -11.59 17.36 -2.88
N LEU A 143 -11.24 16.27 -2.19
CA LEU A 143 -10.31 16.25 -1.06
C LEU A 143 -8.98 15.57 -1.40
N PHE A 144 -8.81 15.21 -2.68
CA PHE A 144 -7.55 14.71 -3.23
C PHE A 144 -6.72 15.90 -3.74
N ALA A 145 -5.60 16.17 -3.10
CA ALA A 145 -4.84 17.41 -3.29
C ALA A 145 -3.32 17.16 -3.35
N GLU A 146 -2.60 18.13 -3.91
CA GLU A 146 -1.13 18.14 -3.93
C GLU A 146 -0.56 18.46 -2.54
N GLU A 147 0.49 17.74 -2.15
CA GLU A 147 1.34 18.08 -1.00
C GLU A 147 2.63 18.72 -1.50
N ASN A 148 2.99 19.86 -0.91
CA ASN A 148 4.05 20.74 -1.41
C ASN A 148 5.23 20.89 -0.44
N THR A 149 5.10 20.36 0.78
CA THR A 149 6.08 20.54 1.85
C THR A 149 6.80 19.24 2.15
N ASP A 150 6.03 18.20 2.46
CA ASP A 150 6.57 16.91 2.86
C ASP A 150 6.66 15.95 1.67
N ILE A 151 7.63 15.04 1.73
CA ILE A 151 7.77 13.99 0.71
C ILE A 151 6.80 12.87 1.05
N VAL A 152 5.78 12.70 0.21
CA VAL A 152 4.69 11.75 0.43
C VAL A 152 4.33 11.00 -0.83
N ASP A 153 3.96 9.73 -0.65
CA ASP A 153 3.28 8.94 -1.67
C ASP A 153 1.89 8.55 -1.21
N TYR A 154 0.88 8.94 -1.99
CA TYR A 154 -0.46 8.37 -1.87
C TYR A 154 -0.57 7.12 -2.75
N PHE A 155 -1.23 6.10 -2.26
CA PHE A 155 -1.45 4.85 -2.98
C PHE A 155 -2.86 4.31 -2.78
N GLU A 156 -3.32 3.51 -3.74
CA GLU A 156 -4.63 2.84 -3.68
C GLU A 156 -4.50 1.34 -3.89
N ILE A 157 -5.22 0.58 -3.07
CA ILE A 157 -5.26 -0.87 -3.17
C ILE A 157 -6.49 -1.33 -3.94
N ASN A 158 -6.28 -2.23 -4.88
CA ASN A 158 -7.36 -2.85 -5.65
C ASN A 158 -7.67 -4.24 -5.08
N CYS A 159 -8.18 -4.27 -3.85
CA CYS A 159 -8.55 -5.49 -3.16
C CYS A 159 -10.06 -5.60 -3.03
N GLN A 160 -10.61 -6.82 -3.10
CA GLN A 160 -12.02 -7.02 -2.78
C GLN A 160 -12.24 -6.75 -1.28
N LYS A 161 -13.15 -5.82 -0.94
CA LYS A 161 -13.51 -5.54 0.46
C LYS A 161 -13.94 -6.85 1.13
N ARG A 162 -13.19 -7.30 2.13
CA ARG A 162 -13.50 -8.50 2.87
C ARG A 162 -14.75 -8.20 3.72
N LYS A 163 -15.79 -9.04 3.57
CA LYS A 163 -17.01 -8.91 4.37
C LYS A 163 -16.66 -9.16 5.83
N THR A 164 -16.90 -8.18 6.69
CA THR A 164 -16.90 -8.41 8.14
C THR A 164 -17.93 -9.47 8.46
N ARG A 165 -17.49 -10.65 8.93
CA ARG A 165 -18.44 -11.57 9.57
C ARG A 165 -18.96 -10.83 10.80
N PRO A 166 -20.29 -10.73 10.99
CA PRO A 166 -20.81 -10.20 12.25
C PRO A 166 -20.16 -11.01 13.37
N ARG A 167 -19.48 -10.33 14.31
CA ARG A 167 -19.12 -10.98 15.57
C ARG A 167 -20.44 -11.45 16.18
N MET A 168 -20.73 -12.75 16.10
CA MET A 168 -21.73 -13.37 16.96
C MET A 168 -21.24 -13.07 18.38
N ARG A 169 -21.83 -12.05 19.02
CA ARG A 169 -21.77 -11.92 20.46
C ARG A 169 -22.34 -13.23 20.96
N SER A 170 -21.50 -14.10 21.50
CA SER A 170 -21.97 -15.23 22.29
C SER A 170 -22.63 -14.60 23.51
N ALA A 171 -23.91 -14.28 23.39
CA ALA A 171 -24.76 -14.02 24.52
C ALA A 171 -24.79 -15.35 25.28
N LYS A 172 -24.01 -15.45 26.36
CA LYS A 172 -24.23 -16.47 27.37
C LYS A 172 -25.59 -16.18 27.97
N THR A 173 -26.64 -16.75 27.39
CA THR A 173 -27.93 -16.88 28.04
C THR A 173 -27.72 -17.82 29.22
N PHE A 174 -27.51 -17.25 30.40
CA PHE A 174 -27.72 -17.99 31.64
C PHE A 174 -29.20 -18.35 31.69
N CYS A 175 -29.54 -19.60 31.42
CA CYS A 175 -30.84 -20.13 31.79
C CYS A 175 -30.96 -20.06 33.32
N ASN A 176 -31.75 -19.13 33.83
CA ASN A 176 -32.29 -19.24 35.18
C ASN A 176 -33.28 -20.41 35.17
N LEU A 177 -32.91 -21.53 35.80
CA LEU A 177 -33.88 -22.55 36.21
C LEU A 177 -34.80 -21.93 37.28
N PRO A 178 -36.13 -22.09 37.20
CA PRO A 178 -36.99 -21.78 38.32
C PRO A 178 -36.77 -22.83 39.42
N LEU A 179 -36.59 -22.35 40.65
CA LEU A 179 -36.68 -23.18 41.85
C LEU A 179 -38.13 -23.69 41.97
N SER A 180 -38.28 -25.01 42.03
CA SER A 180 -39.43 -25.70 42.62
C SER A 180 -38.94 -26.57 43.77
#